data_AF-A0A8J6JHQ5-F1
#
_entry.id   AF-A0A8J6JHQ5-F1
#
_cell.length_a   1.000
_cell.length_b   1.000
_cell.length_c   1.000
_cell.angle_alpha   90.00
_cell.angle_beta   90.00
_cell.angle_gamma   90.00
#
_symmetry.space_group_name_H-M   'P 1'
#
loop_
_entity.id
_entity.type
_entity.pdbx_description
1 polymer ?
#
loop_
_entity_poly.entity_id
_entity_poly.type
_entity_poly.pdbx_seq_one_letter_code
_entity_poly.pdbx_strand_id
1 'polypeptide(L)' 'MSGTMAWLAALRYRAAAPRTLLDVGAHLGGFASAVLAASPGCVVTMVEPNPHCHDALAA' A
#
# COMPACT_ATOMS: atom_id res chain seq x y z
N MET A 1 10.70 9.04 12.40
CA MET A 1 10.29 7.99 11.44
C MET A 1 8.78 8.08 11.28
N SER A 2 8.28 8.19 10.04
CA SER A 2 6.83 8.16 9.78
C SER A 2 6.23 6.82 10.21
N GLY A 3 5.02 6.82 10.79
CA GLY A 3 4.39 5.62 11.37
C GLY A 3 4.21 4.45 10.38
N THR A 4 4.04 4.74 9.09
CA THR A 4 3.91 3.76 8.01
C THR A 4 5.11 2.83 7.88
N MET A 5 6.33 3.36 8.03
CA MET A 5 7.56 2.58 7.88
C MET A 5 7.78 1.61 9.05
N ALA A 6 7.34 1.99 10.25
CA ALA A 6 7.42 1.13 11.44
C ALA A 6 6.46 -0.08 11.33
N TRP A 7 5.26 0.14 10.79
CA TRP A 7 4.28 -0.94 10.58
C TRP A 7 4.74 -1.93 9.50
N LEU A 8 5.27 -1.45 8.38
CA LEU A 8 5.82 -2.31 7.33
C LEU A 8 7.00 -3.15 7.84
N ALA A 9 7.87 -2.57 8.69
CA ALA A 9 8.95 -3.30 9.33
C ALA A 9 8.42 -4.42 10.26
N ALA A 10 7.34 -4.16 10.99
CA ALA A 10 6.72 -5.15 11.87
C ALA A 10 6.09 -6.33 11.11
N LEU A 11 5.53 -6.10 9.90
CA LEU A 11 5.03 -7.17 9.04
C LEU A 11 6.16 -8.09 8.56
N ARG A 12 7.29 -7.51 8.12
CA ARG A 12 8.49 -8.27 7.74
C ARG A 12 9.02 -9.10 8.91
N TYR A 13 9.04 -8.53 10.12
CA TYR A 13 9.50 -9.22 11.34
C TYR A 13 8.60 -10.41 11.72
N ARG A 14 7.31 -10.35 11.41
CA ARG A 14 6.36 -11.44 11.67
C ARG A 14 6.28 -12.49 10.55
N ALA A 15 7.14 -12.41 9.53
CA ALA A 15 7.07 -13.24 8.31
C ALA A 15 5.68 -13.22 7.64
N ALA A 16 4.88 -12.19 7.91
CA ALA A 16 3.59 -12.00 7.26
C ALA A 16 3.86 -11.29 5.94
N ALA A 17 3.97 -12.05 4.86
CA ALA A 17 3.96 -11.53 3.50
C ALA A 17 2.49 -11.43 3.04
N PRO A 18 1.84 -10.25 3.14
CA PRO A 18 0.46 -10.11 2.68
C PRO A 18 0.35 -10.52 1.22
N ARG A 19 -0.62 -11.37 0.93
CA ARG A 19 -0.96 -11.79 -0.45
C ARG A 19 -2.00 -10.88 -1.09
N THR A 20 -2.74 -10.14 -0.27
CA THR A 20 -3.78 -9.22 -0.70
C THR A 20 -3.77 -7.98 0.19
N LEU A 21 -3.94 -6.80 -0.41
CA LEU A 21 -4.08 -5.52 0.27
C LEU A 21 -5.34 -4.81 -0.25
N LEU A 22 -6.15 -4.30 0.67
CA LEU A 22 -7.19 -3.31 0.39
C LEU A 22 -6.74 -1.98 1.01
N ASP A 23 -6.47 -0.97 0.18
CA ASP A 23 -6.04 0.36 0.59
C ASP A 23 -7.19 1.37 0.38
N VAL A 24 -7.81 1.83 1.47
CA VAL A 24 -8.98 2.72 1.43
C VAL A 24 -8.56 4.15 1.73
N GLY A 25 -8.90 5.08 0.83
CA GLY A 25 -8.33 6.43 0.84
C GLY A 25 -6.91 6.42 0.31
N ALA A 26 -6.68 5.71 -0.79
CA ALA A 26 -5.35 5.45 -1.33
C ALA A 26 -4.58 6.73 -1.70
N HIS A 27 -5.27 7.87 -1.86
CA HIS A 27 -4.70 9.16 -2.19
C HIS A 27 -3.81 9.07 -3.44
N LEU A 28 -2.48 9.21 -3.30
CA LEU A 28 -1.53 9.08 -4.41
C LEU A 28 -0.83 7.71 -4.48
N GLY A 29 -1.33 6.69 -3.76
CA GLY A 29 -0.84 5.30 -3.84
C GLY A 29 0.49 5.03 -3.12
N GLY A 30 1.00 5.98 -2.33
CA GLY A 30 2.31 5.84 -1.67
C GLY A 30 2.39 4.67 -0.69
N PHE A 31 1.29 4.36 0.01
CA PHE A 31 1.24 3.21 0.93
C PHE A 31 1.23 1.88 0.18
N ALA A 32 0.33 1.71 -0.78
CA ALA A 32 0.30 0.56 -1.69
C ALA A 32 1.67 0.27 -2.32
N SER A 33 2.35 1.31 -2.81
CA SER A 33 3.69 1.20 -3.41
C SER A 33 4.72 0.65 -2.41
N ALA A 34 4.70 1.15 -1.17
CA ALA A 34 5.60 0.68 -0.12
C ALA A 34 5.32 -0.78 0.29
N VAL A 35 4.05 -1.20 0.29
CA VAL A 35 3.67 -2.60 0.54
C VAL A 35 4.14 -3.50 -0.60
N LEU A 36 3.93 -3.12 -1.85
CA LEU A 36 4.40 -3.89 -3.02
C LEU A 36 5.93 -4.04 -3.03
N ALA A 37 6.66 -2.97 -2.70
CA ALA A 37 8.12 -3.03 -2.58
C ALA A 37 8.57 -4.02 -1.47
N ALA A 38 7.82 -4.09 -0.37
CA ALA A 38 8.10 -5.01 0.73
C ALA A 38 7.53 -6.43 0.51
N SER A 39 6.56 -6.60 -0.39
CA SER A 39 5.84 -7.84 -0.68
C SER A 39 5.45 -7.89 -2.16
N PRO A 40 6.41 -8.22 -3.06
CA PRO A 40 6.20 -8.15 -4.51
C PRO A 40 5.08 -9.03 -5.08
N GLY A 41 4.60 -10.01 -4.31
CA GLY A 41 3.49 -10.90 -4.68
C GLY A 41 2.12 -10.49 -4.12
N CYS A 42 2.02 -9.32 -3.47
CA CYS A 42 0.76 -8.84 -2.92
C CYS A 42 -0.14 -8.31 -4.04
N VAL A 43 -1.39 -8.80 -4.12
CA VAL A 43 -2.42 -8.23 -5.00
C VAL A 43 -3.05 -7.02 -4.29
N VAL A 44 -2.95 -5.84 -4.89
CA VAL A 44 -3.44 -4.60 -4.28
C VAL A 44 -4.73 -4.14 -4.95
N THR A 45 -5.72 -3.78 -4.14
CA THR A 45 -6.91 -3.03 -4.55
C THR A 45 -6.88 -1.67 -3.84
N MET A 46 -6.87 -0.59 -4.62
CA MET A 46 -6.91 0.78 -4.11
C MET A 46 -8.31 1.35 -4.29
N VAL A 47 -8.84 2.01 -3.25
CA VAL A 47 -10.11 2.73 -3.30
C VAL A 47 -9.83 4.20 -2.98
N GLU A 48 -10.14 5.07 -3.93
CA GLU A 48 -10.00 6.52 -3.76
C GLU A 48 -11.19 7.26 -4.39
N PRO A 49 -12.10 7.84 -3.58
CA PRO A 49 -13.26 8.55 -4.09
C PRO A 49 -12.92 9.91 -4.71
N ASN A 50 -11.78 10.52 -4.37
CA ASN A 50 -11.42 11.83 -4.90
C ASN A 50 -10.95 11.71 -6.37
N PRO A 51 -11.69 12.31 -7.34
CA PRO A 51 -11.33 12.21 -8.75
C PRO A 51 -10.00 12.88 -9.08
N HIS A 52 -9.54 13.84 -8.27
CA HIS A 52 -8.25 14.50 -8.47
C HIS A 52 -7.04 13.57 -8.26
N CYS A 53 -7.26 12.41 -7.65
CA CYS A 53 -6.23 11.42 -7.41
C CYS A 53 -6.17 10.33 -8.50
N HIS A 54 -7.16 10.27 -9.39
CA HIS A 54 -7.31 9.16 -10.34
C HIS A 54 -6.15 9.06 -11.33
N ASP A 55 -5.64 10.18 -11.83
CA ASP A 55 -4.48 10.18 -12.74
C ASP A 55 -3.23 9.57 -12.09
N ALA A 56 -3.03 9.83 -10.79
CA ALA A 56 -1.91 9.26 -10.03
C ALA A 56 -2.08 7.75 -9.75
N LEU A 57 -3.30 7.24 -9.81
CA LEU A 57 -3.66 5.85 -9.51
C LEU A 57 -3.90 4.99 -10.76
N ALA A 58 -3.95 5.59 -11.96
CA ALA A 58 -4.24 4.92 -13.22
C ALA A 58 -3.04 4.19 -13.88
N ALA A 59 -1.93 4.04 -13.16
CA ALA A 59 -0.67 3.49 -13.66
C ALA A 59 -0.61 1.95 -13.62
#